data_AF-A0A9E5SRZ9-F1
#
_entry.id   AF-A0A9E5SRZ9-F1
#
_cell.length_a   1.000
_cell.length_b   1.000
_cell.length_c   1.000
_cell.angle_alpha   90.00
_cell.angle_beta   90.00
_cell.angle_gamma   90.00
#
_symmetry.space_group_name_H-M   'P 1'
#
loop_
_entity.id
_entity.type
_entity.pdbx_description
1 polymer ?
#
loop_
_entity_poly.entity_id
_entity_poly.type
_entity_poly.pdbx_seq_one_letter_code
_entity_poly.pdbx_strand_id
1 'polypeptide(L)'
;MEKLLTDSAIYPDSSVIKQALRNHYERYEKFIEAVSAKGLSAEWRYYNDSKSWLCRIAGRKKTVCWLSVWDTGFKLTFYFT
;
A
#
# COMPACT_ATOMS: atom_id res chain seq x y z
N MET A 1 10.86 13.28 1.43
CA MET A 1 10.24 11.95 1.28
C MET A 1 9.73 11.51 2.64
N GLU A 2 8.47 11.83 2.90
CA GLU A 2 7.75 11.49 4.12
C GLU A 2 6.72 10.40 3.85
N LYS A 3 6.54 9.48 4.81
CA LYS A 3 5.51 8.44 4.75
C LYS A 3 4.20 8.99 5.32
N LEU A 4 3.09 8.82 4.60
CA LEU A 4 1.85 9.55 4.90
C LEU A 4 0.85 8.77 5.78
N LEU A 5 0.85 7.44 5.73
CA LEU A 5 -0.12 6.61 6.45
C LEU A 5 0.46 6.16 7.78
N THR A 6 0.49 7.04 8.77
CA THR A 6 1.18 6.83 10.06
C THR A 6 0.27 6.80 11.28
N ASP A 7 -0.99 7.21 11.15
CA ASP A 7 -1.98 7.16 12.24
C ASP A 7 -2.65 5.77 12.29
N SER A 8 -2.45 5.02 13.38
CA SER A 8 -3.06 3.70 13.56
C SER A 8 -4.58 3.74 13.75
N ALA A 9 -5.16 4.89 14.11
CA ALA A 9 -6.60 5.04 14.29
C ALA A 9 -7.34 5.22 12.95
N ILE A 10 -6.64 5.56 11.87
CA ILE A 10 -7.22 5.83 10.56
C ILE A 10 -6.85 4.70 9.60
N TYR A 11 -7.83 3.86 9.27
CA TYR A 11 -7.63 2.78 8.30
C TYR A 11 -7.42 3.36 6.88
N PRO A 12 -6.47 2.83 6.07
CA PRO A 12 -6.23 3.30 4.71
C PRO A 12 -7.30 2.80 3.72
N ASP A 13 -8.50 3.35 3.81
CA ASP A 13 -9.53 3.15 2.79
C ASP A 13 -9.24 3.96 1.50
N SER A 14 -10.09 3.80 0.50
CA SER A 14 -9.93 4.46 -0.80
C SER A 14 -9.91 6.00 -0.69
N SER A 15 -10.68 6.58 0.23
CA SER A 15 -10.74 8.02 0.45
C SER A 15 -9.45 8.55 1.07
N VAL A 16 -8.97 7.88 2.13
CA VAL A 16 -7.71 8.20 2.81
C VAL A 16 -6.53 8.10 1.84
N ILE A 17 -6.48 7.04 1.03
CA ILE A 17 -5.41 6.84 0.05
C ILE A 17 -5.47 7.89 -1.06
N LYS A 18 -6.67 8.25 -1.54
CA LYS A 18 -6.85 9.32 -2.53
C LYS A 18 -6.37 10.66 -2.02
N GLN A 19 -6.69 10.99 -0.77
CA GLN A 19 -6.21 12.21 -0.12
C GLN A 19 -4.69 12.22 0.05
N ALA A 20 -4.10 11.08 0.42
CA ALA A 20 -2.66 10.94 0.61
C ALA A 20 -1.89 11.07 -0.73
N LEU A 21 -2.32 10.35 -1.77
CA LEU A 21 -1.60 10.26 -3.03
C LEU A 21 -1.88 11.42 -3.99
N ARG A 22 -3.03 12.09 -3.89
CA ARG A 22 -3.42 13.22 -4.74
C ARG A 22 -3.23 12.89 -6.23
N ASN A 23 -2.30 13.55 -6.90
CA ASN A 23 -1.98 13.38 -8.32
C ASN A 23 -1.42 11.98 -8.68
N HIS A 24 -1.00 11.19 -7.68
CA HIS A 24 -0.50 9.83 -7.87
C HIS A 24 -1.59 8.76 -7.69
N TYR A 25 -2.82 9.14 -7.31
CA TYR A 25 -3.87 8.19 -6.99
C TYR A 25 -4.27 7.32 -8.19
N GLU A 26 -4.39 7.90 -9.39
CA GLU A 26 -4.77 7.14 -10.59
C GLU A 26 -3.78 6.01 -10.91
N ARG A 27 -2.48 6.22 -10.67
CA ARG A 27 -1.46 5.17 -10.84
C ARG A 27 -1.59 4.07 -9.78
N TYR A 28 -1.93 4.44 -8.56
CA TYR A 28 -2.17 3.49 -7.48
C TYR A 28 -3.41 2.64 -7.78
N GLU A 29 -4.50 3.26 -8.22
CA GLU A 29 -5.75 2.58 -8.57
C GLU A 29 -5.52 1.54 -9.67
N LYS A 30 -4.90 1.95 -10.79
CA LYS A 30 -4.51 1.05 -11.88
C LYS A 30 -3.60 -0.10 -11.41
N PHE A 31 -2.70 0.18 -10.47
CA PHE A 31 -1.84 -0.86 -9.90
C PHE A 31 -2.65 -1.87 -9.06
N ILE A 32 -3.55 -1.41 -8.20
CA ILE A 32 -4.42 -2.29 -7.40
C ILE A 32 -5.37 -3.10 -8.27
N GLU A 33 -5.93 -2.52 -9.34
CA GLU A 33 -6.71 -3.25 -10.34
C GLU A 33 -5.88 -4.37 -10.98
N ALA A 34 -4.64 -4.09 -11.38
CA ALA A 34 -3.74 -5.09 -11.95
C ALA A 34 -3.36 -6.19 -10.94
N VAL A 35 -3.21 -5.85 -9.65
CA VAL A 35 -3.01 -6.81 -8.55
C VAL A 35 -4.23 -7.74 -8.45
N SER A 36 -5.43 -7.18 -8.41
CA SER A 36 -6.68 -7.94 -8.33
C SER A 36 -6.90 -8.85 -9.54
N ALA A 37 -6.66 -8.34 -10.76
CA ALA A 37 -6.78 -9.09 -12.00
C ALA A 37 -5.83 -10.30 -12.08
N LYS A 38 -4.71 -10.27 -11.33
CA LYS A 38 -3.77 -11.40 -11.20
C LYS A 38 -4.14 -12.38 -10.08
N GLY A 39 -5.29 -12.21 -9.43
CA GLY A 39 -5.74 -13.03 -8.31
C GLY A 39 -4.89 -12.85 -7.05
N LEU A 40 -4.22 -11.70 -6.91
CA LEU A 40 -3.46 -11.34 -5.72
C LEU A 40 -4.37 -10.55 -4.75
N SER A 41 -4.16 -10.74 -3.45
CA SER A 41 -4.84 -9.95 -2.42
C SER A 41 -3.98 -8.77 -2.00
N ALA A 42 -4.63 -7.69 -1.57
CA ALA A 42 -4.03 -6.50 -0.99
C ALA A 42 -4.63 -6.28 0.41
N GLU A 43 -3.80 -6.31 1.45
CA GLU A 43 -4.24 -6.19 2.85
C GLU A 43 -3.43 -5.13 3.59
N TRP A 44 -4.09 -4.10 4.13
CA TRP A 44 -3.43 -3.11 4.97
C TRP A 44 -3.19 -3.63 6.38
N ARG A 45 -1.95 -3.43 6.87
CA ARG A 45 -1.53 -3.80 8.22
C ARG A 45 -0.76 -2.65 8.84
N TYR A 46 -1.07 -2.33 10.09
CA TYR A 46 -0.32 -1.35 10.85
C TYR A 46 0.88 -2.00 11.52
N TYR A 47 2.04 -1.36 11.40
CA TYR A 47 3.31 -1.80 11.94
C TYR A 47 3.75 -0.83 13.05
N ASN A 48 3.76 -1.32 14.30
CA ASN A 48 4.08 -0.50 15.47
C ASN A 48 5.54 -0.04 15.51
N ASP A 49 6.46 -0.84 15.00
CA ASP A 49 7.90 -0.55 14.92
C ASP A 49 8.18 0.63 13.98
N SER A 50 7.56 0.64 12.81
CA SER A 50 7.69 1.69 11.81
C SER A 50 6.64 2.80 11.93
N LYS A 51 5.73 2.69 12.91
CA LYS A 51 4.53 3.52 13.11
C LYS A 51 3.83 3.86 11.80
N SER A 52 3.53 2.82 11.01
CA SER A 52 2.97 3.03 9.68
C SER A 52 2.14 1.88 9.14
N TRP A 53 1.20 2.22 8.26
CA TRP A 53 0.45 1.27 7.46
C TRP A 53 1.27 0.81 6.26
N LEU A 54 1.35 -0.51 6.09
CA LEU A 54 1.88 -1.16 4.90
C LEU A 54 0.81 -2.05 4.28
N CYS A 55 0.69 -2.01 2.97
CA CYS A 55 -0.20 -2.89 2.24
C CYS A 55 0.59 -4.13 1.82
N ARG A 56 0.21 -5.29 2.37
CA ARG A 56 0.73 -6.58 1.97
C ARG A 56 0.06 -7.02 0.69
N ILE A 57 0.84 -7.30 -0.35
CA ILE A 57 0.34 -7.88 -1.59
C ILE A 57 0.77 -9.35 -1.64
N ALA A 58 -0.18 -10.27 -1.73
CA ALA A 58 0.09 -11.70 -1.59
C ALA A 58 -0.69 -12.57 -2.59
N GLY A 59 -0.03 -13.64 -3.04
CA GLY A 59 -0.66 -14.75 -3.76
C GLY A 59 -0.82 -15.93 -2.81
N ARG A 60 -2.05 -16.21 -2.38
CA ARG A 60 -2.33 -17.19 -1.31
C ARG A 60 -1.51 -16.87 -0.05
N LYS A 61 -0.60 -17.75 0.37
CA LYS A 61 0.24 -17.57 1.57
C LYS A 61 1.53 -16.79 1.30
N LYS A 62 1.94 -16.62 0.04
CA LYS A 62 3.23 -16.00 -0.32
C LYS A 62 3.06 -14.50 -0.52
N THR A 63 3.84 -13.72 0.22
CA THR A 63 3.95 -12.27 0.00
C THR A 63 4.73 -12.04 -1.30
N VAL A 64 4.17 -11.23 -2.20
CA VAL A 64 4.83 -10.81 -3.44
C VAL A 64 5.59 -9.52 -3.19
N CYS A 65 4.94 -8.53 -2.58
CA CYS A 65 5.57 -7.27 -2.22
C CYS A 65 4.82 -6.58 -1.07
N TRP A 66 5.46 -5.55 -0.52
CA TRP A 66 4.87 -4.58 0.38
C TRP A 66 4.74 -3.23 -0.31
N LEU A 67 3.62 -2.56 -0.12
CA LEU A 67 3.37 -1.20 -0.59
C LEU A 67 3.32 -0.23 0.59
N SER A 68 3.97 0.93 0.42
CA SER A 68 3.90 2.06 1.35
C SER A 68 3.59 3.36 0.59
N VAL A 69 2.87 4.27 1.23
CA VAL A 69 2.44 5.55 0.64
C VAL A 69 3.29 6.71 1.17
N TRP A 70 3.70 7.58 0.27
CA TRP A 70 4.64 8.68 0.49
C TRP A 70 4.12 9.96 -0.16
N ASP A 71 4.65 11.10 0.28
CA ASP A 71 4.47 12.44 -0.31
C ASP A 71 4.71 12.52 -1.83
N THR A 72 5.48 11.56 -2.36
CA THR A 72 5.97 11.49 -3.74
C THR A 72 5.34 10.35 -4.54
N GLY A 73 4.37 9.63 -3.96
CA GLY A 73 3.69 8.48 -4.60
C GLY A 73 3.63 7.26 -3.69
N PHE A 74 3.85 6.06 -4.25
CA PHE A 74 3.94 4.83 -3.47
C PHE A 74 5.19 4.04 -3.82
N LYS A 75 5.73 3.32 -2.83
CA LYS A 75 6.90 2.47 -3.00
C LYS A 75 6.49 1.01 -2.87
N LEU A 76 7.06 0.17 -3.73
CA LEU A 76 6.91 -1.28 -3.69
C LEU A 76 8.24 -1.90 -3.25
N THR A 77 8.20 -2.73 -2.22
CA THR A 77 9.35 -3.48 -1.74
C THR A 77 9.14 -4.95 -2.03
N PHE A 78 10.04 -5.53 -2.84
CA PHE A 78 10.06 -6.95 -3.17
C PHE A 78 11.18 -7.64 -2.40
N TYR A 79 10.92 -8.85 -1.93
CA TYR A 79 11.93 -9.72 -1.35
C TYR A 79 12.12 -10.90 -2.29
N PHE A 80 13.30 -10.97 -2.91
CA PHE A 80 13.71 -12.13 -3.70
C PHE A 80 14.60 -13.01 -2.82
N THR A 81 14.36 -14.31 -2.86
CA THR A 81 15.18 -15.36 -2.27
C THR A 81 15.78 -16.21 -3.36
#